data_AF-A0A9P8JRL8-F1
#
_entry.id   AF-A0A9P8JRL8-F1
#
_cell.length_a   1.000
_cell.length_b   1.000
_cell.length_c   1.000
_cell.angle_alpha   90.00
_cell.angle_beta   90.00
_cell.angle_gamma   90.00
#
_symmetry.space_group_name_H-M   'P 1'
#
loop_
_entity.id
_entity.type
_entity.pdbx_description
1 polymer ?
#
loop_
_entity_poly.entity_id
_entity_poly.type
_entity_poly.pdbx_seq_one_letter_code
_entity_poly.pdbx_strand_id
1 'polypeptide(L)'
;SLTLSIEQKALAEERIAEAGFTDRIEVLLCDYRALPTPRDGKLYDKVVSIEMLEAVGKEYLDTYFQCVDKLLKPEGGVAVFQCITMPESRYDAYSNSDDFIRRYIFPGGHLPTVTQLLDSVRAGSSCRLIPESVENIGPHYAKTLRLWREEFMQNFDQKIKPSLLKDHEGMTEKDVDLFRRKWEYYFAYCEAGFVTKTLGDVIFTVGREGSVEMMEDVPI
;
A
#
# COMPACT_ATOMS: atom_id res chain seq x y z
N SER A 1 10.27 -5.10 9.00
CA SER A 1 8.90 -4.69 8.64
C SER A 1 8.35 -3.78 9.72
N LEU A 2 7.39 -2.91 9.41
CA LEU A 2 6.73 -2.04 10.40
C LEU A 2 5.20 -2.09 10.22
N THR A 3 4.46 -1.93 11.32
CA THR A 3 2.99 -1.88 11.32
C THR A 3 2.49 -1.04 12.51
N LEU A 4 1.25 -0.56 12.43
CA LEU A 4 0.51 0.02 13.55
C LEU A 4 -0.47 -0.96 14.22
N SER A 5 -0.68 -2.14 13.63
CA SER A 5 -1.59 -3.17 14.19
C SER A 5 -0.82 -4.15 15.06
N ILE A 6 -1.30 -4.29 16.30
CA ILE A 6 -0.79 -5.25 17.28
C ILE A 6 -1.03 -6.68 16.75
N GLU A 7 -2.20 -6.90 16.16
CA GLU A 7 -2.66 -8.17 15.60
C GLU A 7 -1.79 -8.60 14.41
N GLN A 8 -1.49 -7.68 13.48
CA GLN A 8 -0.59 -7.95 12.36
C GLN A 8 0.82 -8.27 12.83
N LYS A 9 1.34 -7.54 13.83
CA LYS A 9 2.66 -7.84 14.40
C LYS A 9 2.70 -9.23 15.00
N ALA A 10 1.72 -9.58 15.85
CA ALA A 10 1.67 -10.88 16.51
C ALA A 10 1.66 -12.04 15.50
N LEU A 11 0.79 -11.97 14.48
CA LEU A 11 0.70 -12.99 13.44
C LEU A 11 1.96 -13.06 12.57
N ALA A 12 2.59 -11.91 12.27
CA ALA A 12 3.82 -11.89 11.51
C ALA A 12 4.97 -12.56 12.28
N GLU A 13 5.12 -12.27 13.58
CA GLU A 13 6.14 -12.87 14.43
C GLU A 13 5.95 -14.38 14.60
N GLU A 14 4.71 -14.85 14.74
CA GLU A 14 4.38 -16.27 14.74
C GLU A 14 4.88 -16.95 13.46
N ARG A 15 4.50 -16.42 12.30
CA ARG A 15 4.92 -16.97 10.99
C ARG A 15 6.44 -16.93 10.77
N ILE A 16 7.11 -15.87 11.24
CA ILE A 16 8.56 -15.75 11.18
C ILE A 16 9.23 -16.81 12.05
N ALA A 17 8.69 -17.09 13.24
CA ALA A 17 9.19 -18.11 14.14
C ALA A 17 8.98 -19.52 13.57
N GLU A 18 7.81 -19.82 13.02
CA GLU A 18 7.52 -21.08 12.34
C GLU A 18 8.45 -21.33 11.15
N ALA A 19 8.81 -20.27 10.42
CA ALA A 19 9.75 -20.33 9.30
C ALA A 19 11.23 -20.35 9.73
N GLY A 20 11.53 -20.16 11.02
CA GLY A 20 12.90 -20.21 11.56
C GLY A 20 13.77 -18.98 11.27
N PHE A 21 13.17 -17.80 11.04
CA PHE A 21 13.89 -16.56 10.66
C PHE A 21 13.91 -15.47 11.75
N THR A 22 13.66 -15.84 13.01
CA THR A 22 13.62 -14.88 14.14
C THR A 22 14.91 -14.08 14.34
N ASP A 23 16.05 -14.60 13.87
CA ASP A 23 17.37 -13.95 13.93
C ASP A 23 17.61 -12.98 12.76
N ARG A 24 16.74 -12.98 11.73
CA ARG A 24 16.91 -12.21 10.49
C ARG A 24 15.79 -11.20 10.23
N ILE A 25 14.61 -11.39 10.81
CA ILE A 25 13.44 -10.56 10.52
C ILE A 25 12.92 -9.94 11.81
N GLU A 26 12.91 -8.61 11.84
CA GLU A 26 12.30 -7.81 12.88
C GLU A 26 10.99 -7.17 12.38
N VAL A 27 9.95 -7.20 13.21
CA VAL A 27 8.68 -6.51 12.98
C VAL A 27 8.49 -5.45 14.05
N LEU A 28 8.42 -4.18 13.65
CA LEU A 28 8.29 -3.06 14.57
C LEU A 28 6.83 -2.60 14.65
N LEU A 29 6.32 -2.42 15.87
CA LEU A 29 5.05 -1.75 16.11
C LEU A 29 5.32 -0.26 16.27
N CYS A 30 5.33 0.48 15.16
CA CYS A 30 5.64 1.90 15.17
C CYS A 30 5.07 2.62 13.96
N ASP A 31 4.87 3.92 14.14
CA ASP A 31 4.65 4.83 13.03
C ASP A 31 5.95 5.01 12.24
N TYR A 32 5.89 4.90 10.91
CA TYR A 32 7.05 5.08 10.03
C TYR A 32 7.69 6.47 10.20
N ARG A 33 6.88 7.48 10.58
CA ARG A 33 7.34 8.86 10.82
C ARG A 33 8.25 8.98 12.05
N ALA A 34 8.09 8.04 12.99
CA ALA A 34 8.87 7.95 14.22
C ALA A 34 9.86 6.78 14.19
N LEU A 35 10.07 6.15 13.03
CA LEU A 35 11.00 5.04 12.91
C LEU A 35 12.42 5.53 13.26
N PRO A 36 13.04 4.97 14.31
CA PRO A 36 14.40 5.34 14.65
C PRO A 36 15.34 4.88 13.52
N THR A 37 16.42 5.61 13.30
CA THR A 37 17.54 5.08 12.53
C THR A 37 18.01 3.79 13.19
N PRO A 38 18.31 2.72 12.41
CA PRO A 38 18.68 1.43 12.99
C PRO A 38 19.84 1.55 13.97
N ARG A 39 19.81 0.74 15.04
CA ARG A 39 20.61 0.89 16.28
C ARG A 39 22.14 1.00 16.09
N ASP A 40 22.66 0.58 14.93
CA ASP A 40 24.09 0.64 14.58
C ASP A 40 24.46 1.86 13.71
N GLY A 41 23.54 2.81 13.49
CA GLY A 41 23.72 3.91 12.53
C GLY A 41 23.68 3.45 11.06
N LYS A 42 23.28 2.20 10.80
CA LYS A 42 23.19 1.62 9.46
C LYS A 42 21.85 1.97 8.83
N LEU A 43 21.88 2.71 7.73
CA LEU A 43 20.71 2.96 6.90
C LEU A 43 20.34 1.70 6.09
N TYR A 44 19.10 1.62 5.63
CA TYR A 44 18.61 0.49 4.85
C TYR A 44 19.19 0.52 3.43
N ASP A 45 19.63 -0.64 2.95
CA ASP A 45 20.00 -0.84 1.55
C ASP A 45 18.80 -0.72 0.62
N LYS A 46 17.67 -1.32 1.03
CA LYS A 46 16.44 -1.36 0.24
C LYS A 46 15.23 -1.01 1.10
N VAL A 47 14.29 -0.27 0.53
CA VAL A 47 12.98 0.02 1.12
C VAL A 47 11.89 -0.50 0.20
N VAL A 48 10.90 -1.19 0.75
CA VAL A 48 9.72 -1.65 0.01
C VAL A 48 8.47 -1.17 0.73
N SER A 49 7.54 -0.58 -0.01
CA SER A 49 6.30 -0.02 0.52
C SER A 49 5.14 -0.38 -0.42
N ILE A 50 4.17 -1.14 0.07
CA ILE A 50 3.05 -1.67 -0.71
C ILE A 50 1.76 -1.17 -0.05
N GLU A 51 0.83 -0.60 -0.83
CA GLU A 51 -0.48 -0.13 -0.36
C GLU A 51 -0.43 0.79 0.88
N MET A 52 0.58 1.67 0.96
CA MET A 52 0.75 2.61 2.09
C MET A 52 0.45 4.07 1.72
N LEU A 53 0.82 4.49 0.51
CA LEU A 53 0.75 5.89 0.07
C LEU A 53 -0.69 6.41 0.01
N GLU A 54 -1.65 5.51 -0.21
CA GLU A 54 -3.08 5.76 -0.22
C GLU A 54 -3.61 6.25 1.13
N ALA A 55 -2.96 5.84 2.23
CA ALA A 55 -3.30 6.21 3.60
C ALA A 55 -2.51 7.42 4.13
N VAL A 56 -1.51 7.90 3.39
CA VAL A 56 -0.67 9.04 3.80
C VAL A 56 -1.43 10.36 3.67
N GLY A 57 -2.21 10.52 2.60
CA GLY A 57 -2.90 11.76 2.29
C GLY A 57 -2.03 12.76 1.52
N LYS A 58 -2.67 13.57 0.67
CA LYS A 58 -2.03 14.51 -0.27
C LYS A 58 -0.98 15.41 0.39
N GLU A 59 -1.31 15.97 1.57
CA GLU A 59 -0.49 16.97 2.26
C GLU A 59 0.80 16.40 2.86
N TYR A 60 0.89 15.08 3.01
CA TYR A 60 1.98 14.40 3.70
C TYR A 60 2.86 13.56 2.79
N LEU A 61 2.62 13.54 1.47
CA LEU A 61 3.43 12.79 0.50
C LEU A 61 4.90 13.23 0.53
N ASP A 62 5.18 14.54 0.59
CA ASP A 62 6.55 15.05 0.72
C ASP A 62 7.21 14.55 2.02
N THR A 63 6.49 14.59 3.14
CA THR A 63 6.96 14.06 4.43
C THR A 63 7.24 12.56 4.36
N TYR A 64 6.41 11.81 3.64
CA TYR A 64 6.62 10.39 3.42
C TYR A 64 7.96 10.11 2.72
N PHE A 65 8.23 10.80 1.61
CA PHE A 65 9.50 10.64 0.90
C PHE A 65 10.70 11.22 1.67
N GLN A 66 10.52 12.22 2.53
CA GLN A 66 11.56 12.66 3.48
C GLN A 66 11.92 11.55 4.47
N CYS A 67 10.95 10.79 4.96
CA CYS A 67 11.21 9.64 5.83
C CYS A 67 12.01 8.57 5.08
N VAL A 68 11.61 8.22 3.86
CA VAL A 68 12.36 7.25 3.04
C VAL A 68 13.79 7.73 2.79
N ASP A 69 13.97 8.98 2.38
CA ASP A 69 15.28 9.57 2.10
C ASP A 69 16.21 9.52 3.33
N LYS A 70 15.69 9.75 4.54
CA LYS A 70 16.46 9.66 5.80
C LYS A 70 16.85 8.24 6.17
N LEU A 71 16.07 7.25 5.75
CA LEU A 71 16.22 5.86 6.16
C LEU A 71 17.03 5.03 5.14
N LEU A 72 17.03 5.45 3.87
CA LEU A 72 17.74 4.79 2.79
C LEU A 72 19.20 5.24 2.73
N LYS A 73 20.13 4.31 2.47
CA LYS A 73 21.55 4.64 2.26
C LYS A 73 21.71 5.75 1.21
N PRO A 74 22.66 6.68 1.36
CA PRO A 74 22.86 7.79 0.41
C PRO A 74 23.48 7.33 -0.91
N GLU A 75 24.28 6.24 -0.89
CA GLU A 75 24.87 5.63 -2.07
C GLU A 75 24.30 4.22 -2.25
N GLY A 76 23.95 3.86 -3.49
CA GLY A 76 23.51 2.52 -3.85
C GLY A 76 22.12 2.10 -3.35
N GLY A 77 21.47 2.91 -2.51
CA GLY A 77 20.16 2.59 -1.95
C GLY A 77 19.04 2.55 -3.01
N VAL A 78 18.10 1.61 -2.86
CA VAL A 78 16.95 1.44 -3.77
C VAL A 78 15.65 1.41 -2.99
N ALA A 79 14.61 2.09 -3.47
CA ALA A 79 13.27 1.99 -2.91
C ALA A 79 12.23 1.63 -3.97
N VAL A 80 11.35 0.69 -3.62
CA VAL A 80 10.23 0.24 -4.47
C VAL A 80 8.93 0.51 -3.75
N PHE A 81 7.99 1.06 -4.51
CA PHE A 81 6.69 1.42 -4.00
C PHE A 81 5.62 0.85 -4.91
N GLN A 82 4.55 0.31 -4.34
CA GLN A 82 3.32 0.02 -5.07
C GLN A 82 2.21 0.94 -4.54
N CYS A 83 1.46 1.55 -5.47
CA CYS A 83 0.44 2.52 -5.14
C CYS A 83 -0.67 2.57 -6.19
N ILE A 84 -1.92 2.47 -5.72
CA ILE A 84 -3.12 2.77 -6.47
C ILE A 84 -3.15 4.28 -6.75
N THR A 85 -3.34 4.61 -8.03
CA THR A 85 -3.29 5.98 -8.55
C THR A 85 -4.61 6.39 -9.20
N MET A 86 -4.86 7.70 -9.18
CA MET A 86 -5.94 8.33 -9.92
C MET A 86 -5.39 8.92 -11.23
N PRO A 87 -6.00 8.65 -12.40
CA PRO A 87 -5.64 9.34 -13.63
C PRO A 87 -5.78 10.87 -13.50
N GLU A 88 -4.84 11.59 -14.09
CA GLU A 88 -4.70 13.06 -13.94
C GLU A 88 -5.97 13.79 -14.36
N SER A 89 -6.60 13.36 -15.46
CA SER A 89 -7.84 13.96 -15.99
C SER A 89 -9.04 13.85 -15.05
N ARG A 90 -8.97 12.98 -14.04
CA ARG A 90 -10.04 12.73 -13.07
C ARG A 90 -9.71 13.28 -11.68
N TYR A 91 -8.46 13.67 -11.44
CA TYR A 91 -7.96 13.94 -10.11
C TYR A 91 -8.67 15.10 -9.42
N ASP A 92 -8.95 16.21 -10.12
CA ASP A 92 -9.60 17.37 -9.50
C ASP A 92 -11.03 17.04 -9.06
N ALA A 93 -11.79 16.31 -9.88
CA ALA A 93 -13.14 15.85 -9.50
C ALA A 93 -13.09 14.86 -8.33
N TYR A 94 -12.16 13.90 -8.38
CA TYR A 94 -11.94 12.93 -7.31
C TYR A 94 -11.55 13.59 -5.99
N SER A 95 -10.56 14.47 -5.98
CA SER A 95 -10.02 15.08 -4.75
C SER A 95 -11.03 15.97 -4.03
N ASN A 96 -12.02 16.50 -4.76
CA ASN A 96 -13.10 17.33 -4.22
C ASN A 96 -14.41 16.59 -3.93
N SER A 97 -14.44 15.25 -4.01
CA SER A 97 -15.65 14.44 -3.79
C SER A 97 -15.57 13.52 -2.57
N ASP A 98 -16.72 13.22 -1.96
CA ASP A 98 -16.90 12.19 -0.93
C ASP A 98 -17.61 10.98 -1.57
N ASP A 99 -16.82 10.03 -2.08
CA ASP A 99 -17.33 8.85 -2.77
C ASP A 99 -17.61 7.68 -1.81
N PHE A 100 -18.14 6.58 -2.35
CA PHE A 100 -18.42 5.37 -1.58
C PHE A 100 -17.19 4.83 -0.84
N ILE A 101 -16.01 4.90 -1.47
CA ILE A 101 -14.77 4.36 -0.91
C ILE A 101 -14.36 5.17 0.32
N ARG A 102 -14.28 6.50 0.21
CA ARG A 102 -13.93 7.37 1.34
C ARG A 102 -14.96 7.27 2.47
N ARG A 103 -16.23 7.15 2.12
CA ARG A 103 -17.30 7.15 3.14
C ARG A 103 -17.42 5.84 3.91
N TYR A 104 -17.17 4.69 3.28
CA TYR A 104 -17.53 3.38 3.84
C TYR A 104 -16.40 2.36 3.95
N ILE A 105 -15.32 2.52 3.18
CA ILE A 105 -14.23 1.53 3.10
C ILE A 105 -12.91 2.10 3.63
N PHE A 106 -12.44 3.22 3.09
CA PHE A 106 -11.18 3.87 3.46
C PHE A 106 -11.37 5.35 3.82
N PRO A 107 -11.92 5.66 5.00
CA PRO A 107 -12.01 7.03 5.50
C PRO A 107 -10.64 7.70 5.56
N GLY A 108 -10.53 8.88 4.93
CA GLY A 108 -9.27 9.63 4.83
C GLY A 108 -8.35 9.18 3.69
N GLY A 109 -8.70 8.12 2.94
CA GLY A 109 -7.90 7.63 1.82
C GLY A 109 -7.76 8.64 0.66
N HIS A 110 -6.56 8.69 0.08
CA HIS A 110 -6.22 9.56 -1.03
C HIS A 110 -5.38 8.84 -2.08
N LEU A 111 -5.88 8.77 -3.31
CA LEU A 111 -5.16 8.23 -4.46
C LEU A 111 -4.42 9.36 -5.18
N PRO A 112 -3.07 9.41 -5.13
CA PRO A 112 -2.30 10.41 -5.86
C PRO A 112 -2.31 10.13 -7.37
N THR A 113 -1.91 11.12 -8.17
CA THR A 113 -1.53 10.88 -9.57
C THR A 113 -0.07 10.42 -9.66
N VAL A 114 0.33 9.86 -10.80
CA VAL A 114 1.75 9.47 -11.02
C VAL A 114 2.65 10.71 -10.99
N THR A 115 2.21 11.82 -11.59
CA THR A 115 2.97 13.08 -11.53
C THR A 115 3.15 13.58 -10.09
N GLN A 116 2.11 13.50 -9.26
CA GLN A 116 2.21 13.90 -7.85
C GLN A 116 3.20 13.03 -7.06
N LEU A 117 3.23 11.73 -7.31
CA LEU A 117 4.22 10.84 -6.71
C LEU A 117 5.63 11.28 -7.10
N LEU A 118 5.91 11.50 -8.38
CA LEU A 118 7.23 11.93 -8.87
C LEU A 118 7.63 13.30 -8.32
N ASP A 119 6.70 14.26 -8.26
CA ASP A 119 6.93 15.58 -7.69
C ASP A 119 7.26 15.49 -6.20
N SER A 120 6.56 14.62 -5.46
CA SER A 120 6.77 14.42 -4.02
C SER A 120 8.08 13.66 -3.74
N VAL A 121 8.46 12.70 -4.58
CA VAL A 121 9.79 12.05 -4.55
C VAL A 121 10.88 13.11 -4.69
N ARG A 122 10.77 13.97 -5.70
CA ARG A 122 11.73 15.05 -5.95
C ARG A 122 11.82 16.00 -4.76
N ALA A 123 10.67 16.51 -4.29
CA ALA A 123 10.61 17.46 -3.19
C ALA A 123 11.09 16.85 -1.86
N GLY A 124 10.56 15.69 -1.50
CA GLY A 124 10.85 15.03 -0.23
C GLY A 124 12.28 14.50 -0.10
N SER A 125 12.91 14.12 -1.21
CA SER A 125 14.31 13.67 -1.22
C SER A 125 15.34 14.75 -1.49
N SER A 126 14.92 16.01 -1.67
CA SER A 126 15.81 17.08 -2.18
C SER A 126 16.53 16.68 -3.47
N CYS A 127 15.78 16.09 -4.41
CA CYS A 127 16.27 15.58 -5.71
C CYS A 127 17.30 14.44 -5.63
N ARG A 128 17.44 13.75 -4.49
CA ARG A 128 18.42 12.67 -4.34
C ARG A 128 17.87 11.25 -4.61
N LEU A 129 16.57 11.09 -4.79
CA LEU A 129 15.98 9.83 -5.23
C LEU A 129 15.68 9.95 -6.73
N ILE A 130 16.33 9.11 -7.53
CA ILE A 130 16.30 9.10 -8.99
C ILE A 130 15.21 8.12 -9.44
N PRO A 131 14.19 8.53 -10.21
CA PRO A 131 13.22 7.59 -10.77
C PRO A 131 13.87 6.62 -11.75
N GLU A 132 13.75 5.32 -11.49
CA GLU A 132 14.30 4.24 -12.33
C GLU A 132 13.20 3.62 -13.22
N SER A 133 12.02 3.37 -12.66
CA SER A 133 10.91 2.78 -13.41
C SER A 133 9.55 3.16 -12.85
N VAL A 134 8.53 3.14 -13.71
CA VAL A 134 7.11 3.21 -13.35
C VAL A 134 6.37 2.20 -14.22
N GLU A 135 5.90 1.12 -13.61
CA GLU A 135 5.15 0.05 -14.27
C GLU A 135 3.70 0.07 -13.80
N ASN A 136 2.75 0.09 -14.73
CA ASN A 136 1.32 0.04 -14.39
C ASN A 136 0.82 -1.41 -14.35
N ILE A 137 0.49 -1.88 -13.15
CA ILE A 137 -0.03 -3.21 -12.86
C ILE A 137 -1.55 -3.23 -12.63
N GLY A 138 -2.25 -2.11 -12.86
CA GLY A 138 -3.71 -1.99 -12.68
C GLY A 138 -4.55 -3.12 -13.31
N PRO A 139 -4.22 -3.66 -14.50
CA PRO A 139 -4.96 -4.80 -15.06
C PRO A 139 -4.91 -6.06 -14.19
N HIS A 140 -3.83 -6.28 -13.43
CA HIS A 140 -3.73 -7.39 -12.48
C HIS A 140 -4.70 -7.18 -11.31
N TYR A 141 -4.85 -5.94 -10.84
CA TYR A 141 -5.74 -5.60 -9.73
C TYR A 141 -7.22 -5.88 -10.03
N ALA A 142 -7.66 -5.66 -11.28
CA ALA A 142 -9.00 -6.04 -11.71
C ALA A 142 -9.27 -7.53 -11.53
N LYS A 143 -8.31 -8.39 -11.92
CA LYS A 143 -8.40 -9.84 -11.73
C LYS A 143 -8.39 -10.19 -10.24
N THR A 144 -7.52 -9.56 -9.46
CA THR A 144 -7.43 -9.76 -8.00
C THR A 144 -8.78 -9.49 -7.32
N LEU A 145 -9.41 -8.34 -7.59
CA LEU A 145 -10.69 -7.96 -6.98
C LEU A 145 -11.84 -8.89 -7.38
N ARG A 146 -11.85 -9.37 -8.63
CA ARG A 146 -12.82 -10.38 -9.07
C ARG A 146 -12.69 -11.67 -8.27
N LEU A 147 -11.47 -12.19 -8.16
CA LEU A 147 -11.20 -13.43 -7.42
C LEU A 147 -11.51 -13.27 -5.93
N TRP A 148 -11.20 -12.12 -5.34
CA TRP A 148 -11.57 -11.82 -3.95
C TRP A 148 -13.09 -11.78 -3.76
N ARG A 149 -13.85 -11.17 -4.68
CA ARG A 149 -15.31 -11.19 -4.63
C ARG A 149 -15.84 -12.62 -4.71
N GLU A 150 -15.34 -13.41 -5.66
CA GLU A 150 -15.78 -14.79 -5.86
C GLU A 150 -15.52 -15.64 -4.60
N GLU A 151 -14.30 -15.60 -4.05
CA GLU A 151 -13.95 -16.31 -2.83
C GLU A 151 -14.74 -15.81 -1.61
N PHE A 152 -14.93 -14.49 -1.48
CA PHE A 152 -15.73 -13.89 -0.41
C PHE A 152 -17.16 -14.43 -0.44
N MET A 153 -17.80 -14.42 -1.61
CA MET A 153 -19.19 -14.87 -1.75
C MET A 153 -19.33 -16.38 -1.54
N GLN A 154 -18.39 -17.18 -2.07
CA GLN A 154 -18.39 -18.63 -1.90
C GLN A 154 -18.23 -19.06 -0.44
N ASN A 155 -17.43 -18.32 0.33
CA ASN A 155 -17.13 -18.65 1.72
C ASN A 155 -18.01 -17.86 2.73
N PHE A 156 -18.94 -17.02 2.27
CA PHE A 156 -19.65 -16.09 3.14
C PHE A 156 -20.44 -16.82 4.23
N ASP A 157 -21.35 -17.71 3.83
CA ASP A 157 -22.25 -18.37 4.77
C ASP A 157 -21.55 -19.42 5.65
N GLN A 158 -20.53 -20.10 5.10
CA GLN A 158 -19.84 -21.17 5.80
C GLN A 158 -18.78 -20.67 6.79
N LYS A 159 -18.10 -19.55 6.49
CA LYS A 159 -16.93 -19.10 7.26
C LYS A 159 -17.07 -17.66 7.77
N ILE A 160 -17.40 -16.71 6.89
CA ILE A 160 -17.34 -15.28 7.23
C ILE A 160 -18.48 -14.90 8.17
N LYS A 161 -19.73 -15.27 7.86
CA LYS A 161 -20.89 -14.99 8.69
C LYS A 161 -20.75 -15.57 10.11
N PRO A 162 -20.39 -16.85 10.31
CA PRO A 162 -20.16 -17.39 11.65
C PRO A 162 -19.06 -16.65 12.43
N SER A 163 -17.95 -16.29 11.78
CA SER A 163 -16.88 -15.51 12.43
C SER A 163 -17.33 -14.10 12.81
N LEU A 164 -18.04 -13.40 11.93
CA LEU A 164 -18.59 -12.07 12.22
C LEU A 164 -19.53 -12.08 13.43
N LEU A 165 -20.44 -13.05 13.50
CA LEU A 165 -21.38 -13.19 14.61
C LEU A 165 -20.69 -13.59 15.92
N LYS A 166 -19.56 -14.29 15.84
CA LYS A 166 -18.74 -14.64 16.99
C LYS A 166 -17.98 -13.43 17.54
N ASP A 167 -17.41 -12.61 16.66
CA ASP A 167 -16.56 -11.47 17.05
C ASP A 167 -17.38 -10.21 17.39
N HIS A 168 -18.63 -10.13 16.94
CA HIS A 168 -19.52 -8.99 17.17
C HIS A 168 -20.86 -9.43 17.77
N GLU A 169 -20.88 -9.59 19.09
CA GLU A 169 -22.12 -9.86 19.83
C GLU A 169 -23.17 -8.78 19.57
N GLY A 170 -24.40 -9.20 19.26
CA GLY A 170 -25.53 -8.30 19.00
C GLY A 170 -25.71 -7.86 17.53
N MET A 171 -24.84 -8.29 16.61
CA MET A 171 -25.03 -8.06 15.18
C MET A 171 -26.29 -8.79 14.68
N THR A 172 -27.21 -8.06 14.05
CA THR A 172 -28.45 -8.63 13.53
C THR A 172 -28.26 -9.25 12.15
N GLU A 173 -29.20 -10.07 11.70
CA GLU A 173 -29.22 -10.58 10.31
C GLU A 173 -29.21 -9.44 9.26
N LYS A 174 -29.80 -8.29 9.58
CA LYS A 174 -29.75 -7.11 8.70
C LYS A 174 -28.36 -6.51 8.61
N ASP A 175 -27.62 -6.47 9.73
CA ASP A 175 -26.26 -5.94 9.75
C ASP A 175 -25.32 -6.86 8.98
N VAL A 176 -25.49 -8.18 9.09
CA VAL A 176 -24.75 -9.17 8.32
C VAL A 176 -25.02 -9.02 6.82
N ASP A 177 -26.29 -8.88 6.40
CA ASP A 177 -26.62 -8.64 4.99
C ASP A 177 -26.02 -7.32 4.48
N LEU A 178 -26.09 -6.26 5.29
CA LEU A 178 -25.48 -4.96 4.95
C LEU A 178 -23.96 -5.09 4.78
N PHE A 179 -23.29 -5.81 5.68
CA PHE A 179 -21.86 -6.09 5.57
C PHE A 179 -21.54 -6.83 4.27
N ARG A 180 -22.27 -7.91 3.97
CA ARG A 180 -22.10 -8.71 2.74
C ARG A 180 -22.20 -7.83 1.50
N ARG A 181 -23.29 -7.06 1.39
CA ARG A 181 -23.58 -6.22 0.23
C ARG A 181 -22.57 -5.09 0.08
N LYS A 182 -22.11 -4.51 1.19
CA LYS A 182 -21.09 -3.47 1.19
C LYS A 182 -19.77 -4.00 0.61
N TRP A 183 -19.33 -5.18 1.04
CA TRP A 183 -18.09 -5.78 0.55
C TRP A 183 -18.19 -6.29 -0.88
N GLU A 184 -19.32 -6.91 -1.26
CA GLU A 184 -19.57 -7.29 -2.65
C GLU A 184 -19.54 -6.07 -3.58
N TYR A 185 -20.20 -4.98 -3.18
CA TYR A 185 -20.19 -3.73 -3.93
C TYR A 185 -18.79 -3.11 -3.98
N TYR A 186 -18.04 -3.10 -2.88
CA TYR A 186 -16.66 -2.62 -2.85
C TYR A 186 -15.79 -3.33 -3.90
N PHE A 187 -15.77 -4.66 -3.90
CA PHE A 187 -14.97 -5.41 -4.87
C PHE A 187 -15.40 -5.13 -6.31
N ALA A 188 -16.71 -5.15 -6.59
CA ALA A 188 -17.24 -4.88 -7.93
C ALA A 188 -16.97 -3.44 -8.40
N TYR A 189 -17.11 -2.47 -7.51
CA TYR A 189 -16.88 -1.05 -7.77
C TYR A 189 -15.42 -0.79 -8.14
N CYS A 190 -14.48 -1.30 -7.34
CA CYS A 190 -13.06 -1.16 -7.63
C CYS A 190 -12.65 -1.97 -8.88
N GLU A 191 -13.19 -3.18 -9.08
CA GLU A 191 -12.94 -3.98 -10.28
C GLU A 191 -13.30 -3.18 -11.53
N ALA A 192 -14.49 -2.58 -11.56
CA ALA A 192 -14.92 -1.72 -12.66
C ALA A 192 -13.98 -0.52 -12.85
N GLY A 193 -13.50 0.07 -11.75
CA GLY A 193 -12.52 1.16 -11.76
C GLY A 193 -11.24 0.79 -12.54
N PHE A 194 -10.63 -0.35 -12.22
CA PHE A 194 -9.42 -0.83 -12.89
C PHE A 194 -9.69 -1.31 -14.33
N VAL A 195 -10.77 -2.06 -14.58
CA VAL A 195 -11.12 -2.54 -15.94
C VAL A 195 -11.33 -1.38 -16.90
N THR A 196 -11.95 -0.29 -16.44
CA THR A 196 -12.24 0.89 -17.25
C THR A 196 -11.09 1.91 -17.28
N LYS A 197 -9.96 1.59 -16.64
CA LYS A 197 -8.79 2.50 -16.50
C LYS A 197 -9.14 3.85 -15.88
N THR A 198 -10.15 3.86 -15.00
CA THR A 198 -10.48 5.03 -14.18
C THR A 198 -9.74 5.03 -12.85
N LEU A 199 -9.06 3.91 -12.54
CA LEU A 199 -8.01 3.75 -11.54
C LEU A 199 -6.76 3.17 -12.22
N GLY A 200 -5.59 3.50 -11.68
CA GLY A 200 -4.32 2.85 -11.98
C GLY A 200 -3.75 2.20 -10.73
N ASP A 201 -2.77 1.32 -10.90
CA ASP A 201 -1.92 0.84 -9.81
C ASP A 201 -0.51 0.72 -10.40
N VAL A 202 0.46 1.33 -9.75
CA VAL A 202 1.82 1.41 -10.26
C VAL A 202 2.82 0.84 -9.27
N ILE A 203 3.77 0.07 -9.79
CA ILE A 203 5.03 -0.18 -9.11
C ILE A 203 6.00 0.90 -9.62
N PHE A 204 6.51 1.73 -8.72
CA PHE A 204 7.55 2.70 -9.07
C PHE A 204 8.80 2.47 -8.25
N THR A 205 9.94 2.52 -8.92
CA THR A 205 11.26 2.28 -8.34
C THR A 205 12.08 3.56 -8.40
N VAL A 206 12.78 3.86 -7.32
CA VAL A 206 13.76 4.95 -7.25
C VAL A 206 15.09 4.44 -6.73
N GLY A 207 16.17 4.98 -7.27
CA GLY A 207 17.55 4.68 -6.89
C GLY A 207 18.27 5.88 -6.29
N ARG A 208 19.44 5.61 -5.74
CA ARG A 208 20.46 6.59 -5.38
C ARG A 208 21.54 6.60 -6.45
N GLU A 209 22.35 7.65 -6.47
CA GLU A 209 23.63 7.56 -7.15
C GLU A 209 24.38 6.30 -6.69
N GLY A 210 24.95 5.58 -7.65
CA GLY A 210 25.65 4.32 -7.39
C GLY A 210 24.77 3.07 -7.25
N SER A 211 23.44 3.13 -7.43
CA SER A 211 22.58 1.92 -7.50
C SER A 211 22.75 1.17 -8.83
N VAL A 212 23.99 0.83 -9.18
CA VAL A 212 24.37 0.19 -10.45
C VAL A 212 23.80 -1.22 -10.62
N GLU A 213 23.35 -1.86 -9.53
CA GLU A 213 22.58 -3.12 -9.58
C GLU A 213 21.30 -2.99 -10.44
N MET A 214 20.78 -1.77 -10.63
CA MET A 214 19.62 -1.51 -11.49
C MET A 214 19.96 -1.56 -12.99
N MET A 215 21.24 -1.64 -13.35
CA MET A 215 21.72 -1.68 -14.74
C MET A 215 21.99 -3.11 -15.25
N GLU A 216 21.80 -4.15 -14.43
CA GLU A 216 22.24 -5.53 -14.71
C GLU A 216 21.71 -6.11 -16.04
N ASP A 217 20.54 -5.66 -16.52
CA ASP A 217 19.94 -6.11 -17.78
C ASP A 217 20.43 -5.36 -19.03
N VAL A 218 21.23 -4.30 -18.84
CA VAL A 218 21.83 -3.53 -19.94
C VAL A 218 23.32 -3.85 -19.99
N PRO A 219 23.80 -4.60 -21.00
CA PRO A 219 25.23 -4.83 -21.15
C PRO A 219 25.92 -3.50 -21.48
N ILE A 220 26.75 -3.01 -20.53
CA ILE A 220 27.57 -1.81 -20.66
C ILE A 220 29.01 -2.20 -20.97
#